data_AF-A0A8J3QWE2-F1
#
_entry.id   AF-A0A8J3QWE2-F1
#
_cell.length_a   1.000
_cell.length_b   1.000
_cell.length_c   1.000
_cell.angle_alpha   90.00
_cell.angle_beta   90.00
_cell.angle_gamma   90.00
#
_symmetry.space_group_name_H-M   'P 1'
#
loop_
_entity.id
_entity.type
_entity.pdbx_description
1 polymer ?
#
loop_
_entity_poly.entity_id
_entity_poly.type
_entity_poly.pdbx_seq_one_letter_code
_entity_poly.pdbx_strand_id
1 'polypeptide(L)'
;MRIRFRGEFERVRLKSAALAYAAHGWDVLPGAYLARGRYCCGSGCRTVACHPARPERPDLVSHQPDVVGTWWSRRPFSVLLPTGLTFDVLEVSACPAATIAQAACGGPVAVTSAGRWMIPVRPGSDLCPDLAGRTDVVLHGPGSWVPAPPTREPGGRIRWVVSPTDAQWRLPDAVRVQAALVDVLPALGHPPPYTRIRVAA
;
A
#
# COMPACT_ATOMS: atom_id res chain seq x y z
N MET A 1 -20.96 -3.52 24.14
CA MET A 1 -21.42 -2.66 23.02
C MET A 1 -20.30 -2.00 22.19
N ARG A 2 -19.18 -1.53 22.79
CA ARG A 2 -18.09 -0.81 22.09
C ARG A 2 -17.33 -1.56 20.96
N ILE A 3 -17.19 -2.89 21.04
CA ILE A 3 -16.39 -3.67 20.07
C ILE A 3 -17.10 -3.82 18.71
N ARG A 4 -18.42 -4.03 18.70
CA ARG A 4 -19.20 -4.16 17.45
C ARG A 4 -19.25 -2.85 16.66
N PHE A 5 -19.40 -1.73 17.37
CA PHE A 5 -19.46 -0.39 16.79
C PHE A 5 -18.15 0.00 16.09
N ARG A 6 -17.00 -0.33 16.69
CA ARG A 6 -15.67 -0.08 16.09
C ARG A 6 -15.45 -0.85 14.78
N GLY A 7 -15.93 -2.10 14.71
CA GLY A 7 -15.82 -2.92 13.50
C GLY A 7 -16.73 -2.45 12.36
N GLU A 8 -17.90 -1.92 12.69
CA GLU A 8 -18.82 -1.35 11.70
C GLU A 8 -18.28 -0.06 11.08
N PHE A 9 -17.77 0.88 11.89
CA PHE A 9 -17.13 2.08 11.37
C PHE A 9 -15.90 1.78 10.51
N GLU A 10 -15.10 0.79 10.91
CA GLU A 10 -13.95 0.37 10.12
C GLU A 10 -14.38 -0.19 8.76
N ARG A 11 -15.40 -1.04 8.72
CA ARG A 11 -15.99 -1.55 7.47
C ARG A 11 -16.47 -0.43 6.57
N VAL A 12 -17.22 0.55 7.11
CA VAL A 12 -17.72 1.70 6.35
C VAL A 12 -16.57 2.54 5.79
N ARG A 13 -15.54 2.80 6.60
CA ARG A 13 -14.35 3.55 6.17
C ARG A 13 -13.59 2.85 5.05
N LEU A 14 -13.37 1.54 5.19
CA LEU A 14 -12.67 0.74 4.17
C LEU A 14 -13.49 0.67 2.87
N LYS A 15 -14.81 0.49 2.97
CA LYS A 15 -15.71 0.55 1.81
C LYS A 15 -15.64 1.90 1.10
N SER A 16 -15.72 3.00 1.87
CA SER A 16 -15.66 4.35 1.30
C SER A 16 -14.35 4.61 0.57
N ALA A 17 -13.21 4.18 1.15
CA ALA A 17 -11.91 4.32 0.50
C ALA A 17 -11.81 3.46 -0.77
N ALA A 18 -12.23 2.19 -0.72
CA ALA A 18 -12.23 1.30 -1.89
C ALA A 18 -13.06 1.86 -3.04
N LEU A 19 -14.26 2.39 -2.74
CA LEU A 19 -15.11 3.05 -3.74
C LEU A 19 -14.47 4.32 -4.31
N ALA A 20 -13.76 5.09 -3.48
CA ALA A 20 -13.04 6.27 -3.97
C ALA A 20 -11.93 5.89 -4.95
N TYR A 21 -11.11 4.86 -4.65
CA TYR A 21 -10.10 4.38 -5.58
C TYR A 21 -10.73 3.86 -6.89
N ALA A 22 -11.76 3.02 -6.77
CA ALA A 22 -12.50 2.48 -7.90
C ALA A 22 -13.10 3.58 -8.80
N ALA A 23 -13.71 4.61 -8.21
CA ALA A 23 -14.29 5.74 -8.95
C ALA A 23 -13.25 6.54 -9.76
N HIS A 24 -11.97 6.47 -9.38
CA HIS A 24 -10.85 7.06 -10.11
C HIS A 24 -10.13 6.06 -11.03
N GLY A 25 -10.77 4.92 -11.32
CA GLY A 25 -10.25 3.91 -12.25
C GLY A 25 -9.11 3.07 -11.68
N TRP A 26 -8.82 3.17 -10.37
CA TRP A 26 -7.86 2.30 -9.73
C TRP A 26 -8.52 0.97 -9.41
N ASP A 27 -7.96 -0.10 -9.94
CA ASP A 27 -8.38 -1.44 -9.60
C ASP A 27 -8.20 -1.71 -8.10
N VAL A 28 -9.15 -2.41 -7.51
CA VAL A 28 -9.12 -2.81 -6.10
C VAL A 28 -9.46 -4.29 -5.97
N LEU A 29 -9.00 -4.90 -4.88
CA LEU A 29 -9.42 -6.24 -4.47
C LEU A 29 -9.56 -6.32 -2.93
N PRO A 30 -10.43 -7.20 -2.41
CA PRO A 30 -10.58 -7.37 -0.96
C PRO A 30 -9.43 -8.19 -0.40
N GLY A 31 -8.71 -7.63 0.57
CA GLY A 31 -7.62 -8.29 1.29
C GLY A 31 -8.05 -8.91 2.62
N ALA A 32 -7.28 -9.89 3.09
CA ALA A 32 -7.37 -10.43 4.44
C ALA A 32 -7.27 -9.28 5.45
N TYR A 33 -8.19 -9.25 6.41
CA TYR A 33 -8.28 -8.15 7.39
C TYR A 33 -7.71 -8.54 8.74
N LEU A 34 -7.09 -7.57 9.42
CA LEU A 34 -6.45 -7.83 10.70
C LEU A 34 -7.48 -7.90 11.84
N ALA A 35 -7.62 -9.06 12.48
CA ALA A 35 -8.42 -9.24 13.69
C ALA A 35 -7.58 -9.89 14.79
N ARG A 36 -7.55 -9.27 15.98
CA ARG A 36 -6.79 -9.77 17.15
C ARG A 36 -5.31 -10.09 16.83
N GLY A 37 -4.68 -9.29 15.99
CA GLY A 37 -3.26 -9.44 15.63
C GLY A 37 -2.97 -10.53 14.59
N ARG A 38 -3.98 -11.17 14.00
CA ARG A 38 -3.82 -12.14 12.91
C ARG A 38 -4.66 -11.72 11.70
N TYR A 39 -4.16 -11.99 10.51
CA TYR A 39 -4.93 -11.79 9.29
C TYR A 39 -6.03 -12.86 9.20
N CYS A 40 -7.28 -12.42 9.13
CA CYS A 40 -8.42 -13.27 8.83
C CYS A 40 -8.49 -13.47 7.31
N CYS A 41 -7.76 -14.48 6.87
CA CYS A 41 -7.88 -15.20 5.60
C CYS A 41 -8.54 -16.57 5.89
N GLY A 42 -8.89 -17.36 4.87
CA GLY A 42 -9.41 -18.72 5.07
C GLY A 42 -8.54 -19.61 5.98
N SER A 43 -9.02 -20.79 6.34
CA SER A 43 -8.31 -21.72 7.24
C SER A 43 -6.93 -22.13 6.69
N GLY A 44 -5.90 -22.17 7.56
CA GLY A 44 -4.57 -22.70 7.23
C GLY A 44 -3.57 -21.68 6.64
N CYS A 45 -4.01 -20.44 6.45
CA CYS A 45 -3.18 -19.35 5.94
C CYS A 45 -2.05 -18.96 6.90
N ARG A 46 -0.78 -19.08 6.45
CA ARG A 46 0.44 -18.77 7.23
C ARG A 46 1.03 -17.38 6.92
N THR A 47 0.41 -16.64 6.01
CA THR A 47 0.93 -15.35 5.55
C THR A 47 0.88 -14.32 6.68
N VAL A 48 2.01 -13.65 6.90
CA VAL A 48 2.16 -12.62 7.95
C VAL A 48 1.95 -11.20 7.45
N ALA A 49 1.87 -11.01 6.13
CA ALA A 49 1.58 -9.74 5.47
C ALA A 49 0.15 -9.70 4.93
N CYS A 50 -0.33 -8.49 4.62
CA CYS A 50 -1.63 -8.32 3.98
C CYS A 50 -1.63 -8.96 2.58
N HIS A 51 -2.65 -9.76 2.28
CA HIS A 51 -2.75 -10.55 1.05
C HIS A 51 -4.23 -10.70 0.64
N PRO A 52 -4.55 -11.12 -0.59
CA PRO A 52 -5.91 -11.28 -1.05
C PRO A 52 -6.74 -12.13 -0.08
N ALA A 53 -7.98 -11.73 0.21
CA ALA A 53 -8.85 -12.47 1.14
C ALA A 53 -9.21 -13.88 0.63
N ARG A 54 -9.16 -14.06 -0.69
CA ARG A 54 -9.44 -15.29 -1.43
C ARG A 54 -8.37 -15.49 -2.50
N PRO A 55 -7.17 -15.95 -2.15
CA PRO A 55 -6.08 -16.15 -3.11
C PRO A 55 -6.45 -17.17 -4.21
N GLU A 56 -7.40 -18.07 -3.95
CA GLU A 56 -7.95 -19.01 -4.91
C GLU A 56 -8.86 -18.37 -5.99
N ARG A 57 -9.19 -17.08 -5.84
CA ARG A 57 -10.00 -16.28 -6.76
C ARG A 57 -9.22 -15.05 -7.24
N PRO A 58 -8.19 -15.24 -8.10
CA PRO A 58 -7.39 -14.14 -8.63
C PRO A 58 -8.19 -13.20 -9.55
N ASP A 59 -9.40 -13.61 -9.96
CA ASP A 59 -10.36 -12.84 -10.74
C ASP A 59 -11.07 -11.71 -9.95
N LEU A 60 -10.83 -11.58 -8.64
CA LEU A 60 -11.46 -10.57 -7.79
C LEU A 60 -10.79 -9.19 -7.88
N VAL A 61 -10.50 -8.72 -9.09
CA VAL A 61 -10.01 -7.38 -9.37
C VAL A 61 -11.10 -6.58 -10.08
N SER A 62 -11.39 -5.38 -9.59
CA SER A 62 -12.38 -4.51 -10.23
C SER A 62 -12.20 -3.06 -9.79
N HIS A 63 -12.50 -2.12 -10.67
CA HIS A 63 -12.74 -0.70 -10.35
C HIS A 63 -14.23 -0.32 -10.54
N GLN A 64 -15.12 -1.29 -10.77
CA GLN A 64 -16.55 -1.02 -10.96
C GLN A 64 -17.24 -0.81 -9.60
N PRO A 65 -17.80 0.37 -9.29
CA PRO A 65 -18.30 0.68 -7.95
C PRO A 65 -19.36 -0.29 -7.41
N ASP A 66 -20.23 -0.82 -8.27
CA ASP A 66 -21.26 -1.78 -7.88
C ASP A 66 -20.65 -3.09 -7.38
N VAL A 67 -19.68 -3.64 -8.13
CA VAL A 67 -18.94 -4.85 -7.76
C VAL A 67 -18.15 -4.62 -6.48
N VAL A 68 -17.33 -3.57 -6.45
CA VAL A 68 -16.47 -3.20 -5.32
C VAL A 68 -17.29 -3.01 -4.04
N GLY A 69 -18.43 -2.32 -4.14
CA GLY A 69 -19.31 -2.03 -3.02
C GLY A 69 -19.89 -3.28 -2.33
N THR A 70 -20.02 -4.40 -3.06
CA THR A 70 -20.53 -5.66 -2.51
C THR A 70 -19.55 -6.36 -1.56
N TRP A 71 -18.24 -6.22 -1.78
CA TRP A 71 -17.23 -6.96 -1.02
C TRP A 71 -17.23 -6.57 0.46
N TRP A 72 -17.41 -5.29 0.77
CA TRP A 72 -17.51 -4.78 2.15
C TRP A 72 -18.93 -4.84 2.74
N SER A 73 -19.84 -5.61 2.15
CA SER A 73 -21.22 -5.76 2.68
C SER A 73 -21.26 -6.41 4.06
N ARG A 74 -20.33 -7.32 4.40
CA ARG A 74 -20.38 -8.13 5.64
C ARG A 74 -19.12 -8.12 6.49
N ARG A 75 -17.96 -7.75 5.93
CA ARG A 75 -16.66 -7.85 6.60
C ARG A 75 -15.81 -6.61 6.30
N PRO A 76 -14.94 -6.19 7.23
CA PRO A 76 -14.03 -5.06 7.05
C PRO A 76 -12.77 -5.52 6.30
N PHE A 77 -12.90 -6.01 5.06
CA PHE A 77 -11.74 -6.45 4.28
C PHE A 77 -10.70 -5.33 4.17
N SER A 78 -9.41 -5.70 4.17
CA SER A 78 -8.37 -4.74 3.80
C SER A 78 -8.60 -4.28 2.37
N VAL A 79 -8.22 -3.05 2.05
CA VAL A 79 -8.20 -2.57 0.67
C VAL A 79 -6.82 -2.86 0.10
N LEU A 80 -6.76 -3.69 -0.94
CA LEU A 80 -5.55 -3.90 -1.71
C LEU A 80 -5.71 -3.27 -3.09
N LEU A 81 -4.58 -2.82 -3.62
CA LEU A 81 -4.43 -2.28 -4.95
C LEU A 81 -3.53 -3.23 -5.74
N PRO A 82 -4.03 -3.92 -6.79
CA PRO A 82 -3.19 -4.70 -7.67
C PRO A 82 -2.31 -3.76 -8.49
N THR A 83 -1.05 -4.16 -8.71
CA THR A 83 -0.06 -3.38 -9.47
C THR A 83 0.18 -3.99 -10.85
N GLY A 84 0.79 -3.23 -11.77
CA GLY A 84 1.07 -3.65 -13.15
C GLY A 84 -0.06 -3.45 -14.15
N LEU A 85 -1.18 -2.84 -13.74
CA LEU A 85 -2.29 -2.49 -14.62
C LEU A 85 -2.48 -0.96 -14.67
N THR A 86 -3.08 -0.39 -13.63
CA THR A 86 -3.31 1.07 -13.54
C THR A 86 -2.07 1.84 -13.12
N PHE A 87 -1.23 1.23 -12.28
CA PHE A 87 0.02 1.79 -11.76
C PHE A 87 0.92 0.68 -11.24
N ASP A 88 2.20 1.03 -11.11
CA ASP A 88 3.16 0.30 -10.30
C ASP A 88 3.41 1.06 -9.00
N VAL A 89 4.09 0.43 -8.04
CA VAL A 89 4.45 1.08 -6.78
C VAL A 89 5.93 0.87 -6.49
N LEU A 90 6.65 1.96 -6.28
CA LEU A 90 8.00 1.93 -5.71
C LEU A 90 7.87 1.97 -4.19
N GLU A 91 8.33 0.91 -3.53
CA GLU A 91 8.38 0.81 -2.08
C GLU A 91 9.81 1.01 -1.57
N VAL A 92 10.03 1.97 -0.66
CA VAL A 92 11.35 2.38 -0.17
C VAL A 92 11.38 2.39 1.35
N SER A 93 12.46 1.86 1.97
CA SER A 93 12.64 1.91 3.43
C SER A 93 13.42 3.12 3.91
N ALA A 94 13.25 3.43 5.20
CA ALA A 94 14.27 4.12 6.00
C ALA A 94 14.78 5.45 5.41
N CYS A 95 13.88 6.19 4.77
CA CYS A 95 14.15 7.50 4.20
C CYS A 95 13.35 8.57 4.95
N PRO A 96 13.88 9.79 5.17
CA PRO A 96 13.12 10.89 5.75
C PRO A 96 11.89 11.26 4.91
N ALA A 97 10.80 11.63 5.58
CA ALA A 97 9.52 11.93 4.93
C ALA A 97 9.61 13.04 3.87
N ALA A 98 10.33 14.12 4.17
CA ALA A 98 10.51 15.25 3.25
C ALA A 98 11.25 14.83 1.97
N THR A 99 12.28 13.99 2.11
CA THR A 99 13.07 13.46 1.00
C THR A 99 12.22 12.60 0.08
N ILE A 100 11.41 11.69 0.64
CA ILE A 100 10.49 10.86 -0.15
C ILE A 100 9.41 11.71 -0.83
N ALA A 101 8.82 12.67 -0.12
CA ALA A 101 7.81 13.55 -0.70
C ALA A 101 8.35 14.33 -1.91
N GLN A 102 9.62 14.76 -1.85
CA GLN A 102 10.30 15.39 -2.97
C GLN A 102 10.58 14.40 -4.12
N ALA A 103 11.11 13.21 -3.81
CA ALA A 103 11.43 12.18 -4.80
C ALA A 103 10.18 11.67 -5.55
N ALA A 104 9.01 11.72 -4.91
CA ALA A 104 7.72 11.34 -5.51
C ALA A 104 7.26 12.26 -6.65
N CYS A 105 7.99 13.33 -6.97
CA CYS A 105 7.72 14.19 -8.14
C CYS A 105 6.28 14.74 -8.19
N GLY A 106 5.70 15.07 -7.04
CA GLY A 106 4.33 15.57 -6.92
C GLY A 106 3.24 14.48 -6.96
N GLY A 107 3.63 13.21 -6.94
CA GLY A 107 2.72 12.07 -6.85
C GLY A 107 2.24 11.77 -5.43
N PRO A 108 1.26 10.85 -5.30
CA PRO A 108 0.81 10.36 -4.00
C PRO A 108 1.93 9.60 -3.28
N VAL A 109 1.93 9.66 -1.96
CA VAL A 109 2.89 8.97 -1.09
C VAL A 109 2.16 8.39 0.10
N ALA A 110 2.24 7.07 0.27
CA ALA A 110 1.76 6.38 1.47
C ALA A 110 2.94 5.91 2.34
N VAL A 111 2.65 5.65 3.60
CA VAL A 111 3.58 5.03 4.55
C VAL A 111 2.89 3.88 5.29
N THR A 112 3.54 2.73 5.33
CA THR A 112 3.08 1.54 6.07
C THR A 112 3.32 1.72 7.57
N SER A 113 2.71 0.88 8.42
CA SER A 113 3.03 0.97 9.85
C SER A 113 4.45 0.47 10.19
N ALA A 114 5.09 -0.22 9.25
CA ALA A 114 6.49 -0.63 9.35
C ALA A 114 7.48 0.46 8.89
N GLY A 115 7.00 1.65 8.50
CA GLY A 115 7.87 2.74 8.04
C GLY A 115 8.42 2.56 6.63
N ARG A 116 7.72 1.80 5.79
CA ARG A 116 8.01 1.67 4.36
C ARG A 116 7.18 2.69 3.59
N TRP A 117 7.81 3.42 2.69
CA TRP A 117 7.21 4.44 1.84
C TRP A 117 6.74 3.80 0.55
N MET A 118 5.50 4.04 0.14
CA MET A 118 4.94 3.55 -1.12
C MET A 118 4.61 4.73 -2.02
N ILE A 119 5.21 4.75 -3.21
CA ILE A 119 5.03 5.80 -4.22
C ILE A 119 4.39 5.16 -5.45
N PRO A 120 3.07 5.32 -5.65
CA PRO A 120 2.42 4.93 -6.90
C PRO A 120 2.98 5.73 -8.08
N VAL A 121 3.32 5.04 -9.17
CA VAL A 121 3.91 5.58 -10.39
C VAL A 121 3.19 5.04 -11.62
N ARG A 122 3.38 5.67 -12.78
CA ARG A 122 2.89 5.08 -14.05
C ARG A 122 3.48 3.68 -14.25
N PRO A 123 2.68 2.72 -14.74
CA PRO A 123 3.11 1.33 -14.83
C PRO A 123 4.06 1.07 -16.01
N GLY A 124 4.79 -0.05 -15.94
CA GLY A 124 5.49 -0.64 -17.09
C GLY A 124 6.98 -0.33 -17.18
N SER A 125 7.56 0.29 -16.15
CA SER A 125 9.01 0.53 -16.10
C SER A 125 9.67 -0.39 -15.09
N ASP A 126 10.69 -1.12 -15.52
CA ASP A 126 11.56 -1.90 -14.62
C ASP A 126 12.41 -0.99 -13.71
N LEU A 127 13.00 -1.58 -12.66
CA LEU A 127 14.00 -0.88 -11.86
C LEU A 127 15.25 -0.58 -12.69
N CYS A 128 15.76 0.64 -12.58
CA CYS A 128 17.06 1.00 -13.14
C CYS A 128 18.18 0.22 -12.42
N PRO A 129 19.34 0.02 -13.07
CA PRO A 129 20.43 -0.78 -12.50
C PRO A 129 20.87 -0.35 -11.10
N ASP A 130 20.89 0.96 -10.83
CA ASP A 130 21.30 1.52 -9.53
C ASP A 130 20.35 1.15 -8.38
N LEU A 131 19.08 0.90 -8.68
CA LEU A 131 18.07 0.50 -7.70
C LEU A 131 17.82 -1.00 -7.70
N ALA A 132 18.02 -1.70 -8.82
CA ALA A 132 17.76 -3.13 -8.94
C ALA A 132 18.58 -4.00 -7.98
N GLY A 133 19.78 -3.56 -7.59
CA GLY A 133 20.65 -4.26 -6.63
C GLY A 133 20.34 -3.96 -5.16
N ARG A 134 19.39 -3.06 -4.87
CA ARG A 134 19.11 -2.59 -3.52
C ARG A 134 18.06 -3.44 -2.82
N THR A 135 18.26 -3.73 -1.53
CA THR A 135 17.31 -4.49 -0.71
C THR A 135 16.27 -3.61 0.00
N ASP A 136 16.52 -2.30 0.05
CA ASP A 136 15.65 -1.29 0.66
C ASP A 136 14.67 -0.65 -0.32
N VAL A 137 14.75 -1.03 -1.61
CA VAL A 137 13.85 -0.60 -2.70
C VAL A 137 13.20 -1.82 -3.33
N VAL A 138 11.88 -1.77 -3.53
CA VAL A 138 11.10 -2.82 -4.19
C VAL A 138 10.18 -2.18 -5.22
N LEU A 139 10.14 -2.73 -6.43
CA LEU A 139 9.13 -2.38 -7.43
C LEU A 139 8.01 -3.43 -7.41
N HIS A 140 6.79 -2.97 -7.10
CA HIS A 140 5.58 -3.75 -7.24
C HIS A 140 4.98 -3.51 -8.62
N GLY A 141 5.21 -4.45 -9.54
CA GLY A 141 4.72 -4.45 -10.91
C GLY A 141 3.61 -5.49 -11.17
N PRO A 142 3.51 -6.05 -12.39
CA PRO A 142 2.52 -7.08 -12.72
C PRO A 142 2.52 -8.28 -11.77
N GLY A 143 1.31 -8.74 -11.39
CA GLY A 143 1.11 -9.89 -10.50
C GLY A 143 1.34 -9.61 -9.01
N SER A 144 1.69 -8.37 -8.65
CA SER A 144 1.83 -7.92 -7.26
C SER A 144 0.60 -7.10 -6.81
N TRP A 145 0.56 -6.79 -5.52
CA TRP A 145 -0.41 -5.88 -4.91
C TRP A 145 0.23 -5.13 -3.75
N VAL A 146 -0.34 -3.98 -3.40
CA VAL A 146 -0.01 -3.26 -2.16
C VAL A 146 -1.24 -3.01 -1.32
N PRO A 147 -1.14 -3.05 0.02
CA PRO A 147 -2.23 -2.60 0.88
C PRO A 147 -2.35 -1.07 0.86
N ALA A 148 -3.55 -0.56 0.59
CA ALA A 148 -3.80 0.88 0.51
C ALA A 148 -4.36 1.45 1.81
N PRO A 149 -4.09 2.72 2.14
CA PRO A 149 -4.80 3.41 3.21
C PRO A 149 -6.32 3.30 3.00
N PRO A 150 -7.14 3.09 4.06
CA PRO A 150 -6.78 3.04 5.47
C PRO A 150 -6.58 1.61 5.99
N THR A 151 -6.04 0.67 5.20
CA THR A 151 -5.77 -0.73 5.65
C THR A 151 -4.94 -0.79 6.93
N ARG A 152 -5.25 -1.77 7.79
CA ARG A 152 -4.51 -2.04 9.04
C ARG A 152 -3.46 -3.11 8.86
N GLU A 153 -2.38 -2.95 9.60
CA GLU A 153 -1.25 -3.87 9.67
C GLU A 153 -0.86 -4.12 11.14
N PRO A 154 -0.12 -5.20 11.44
CA PRO A 154 0.54 -5.34 12.73
C PRO A 154 1.42 -4.11 12.99
N GLY A 155 1.06 -3.30 13.99
CA GLY A 155 1.77 -2.06 14.34
C GLY A 155 1.01 -0.77 14.01
N GLY A 156 -0.06 -0.82 13.21
CA GLY A 156 -0.84 0.39 12.95
C GLY A 156 -1.70 0.34 11.71
N ARG A 157 -1.76 1.49 11.04
CA ARG A 157 -2.55 1.71 9.83
C ARG A 157 -1.65 2.35 8.80
N ILE A 158 -1.84 1.94 7.55
CA ILE A 158 -1.22 2.60 6.40
C ILE A 158 -1.89 3.95 6.22
N ARG A 159 -1.08 4.98 5.98
CA ARG A 159 -1.54 6.37 5.88
C ARG A 159 -1.01 7.01 4.61
N TRP A 160 -1.81 7.88 4.00
CA TRP A 160 -1.31 8.83 3.03
C TRP A 160 -0.52 9.92 3.76
N VAL A 161 0.67 10.23 3.27
CA VAL A 161 1.45 11.43 3.60
C VAL A 161 1.15 12.52 2.57
N VAL A 162 1.07 12.14 1.29
CA VAL A 162 0.44 12.93 0.23
C VAL A 162 -0.67 12.06 -0.34
N SER A 163 -1.94 12.47 -0.23
CA SER A 163 -3.05 11.63 -0.69
C SER A 163 -3.19 11.69 -2.23
N PRO A 164 -3.84 10.69 -2.86
CA PRO A 164 -4.21 10.77 -4.27
C PRO A 164 -5.00 12.04 -4.59
N THR A 165 -5.91 12.46 -3.71
CA THR A 165 -6.65 13.72 -3.89
C THR A 165 -5.72 14.94 -3.88
N ASP A 166 -4.78 15.03 -2.94
CA ASP A 166 -3.83 16.15 -2.87
C ASP A 166 -2.90 16.18 -4.10
N ALA A 167 -2.51 15.00 -4.59
CA ALA A 167 -1.76 14.82 -5.83
C ALA A 167 -2.63 14.93 -7.09
N GLN A 168 -3.92 15.30 -6.97
CA GLN A 168 -4.88 15.40 -8.08
C GLN A 168 -4.98 14.11 -8.93
N TRP A 169 -4.77 12.97 -8.30
CA TRP A 169 -4.72 11.63 -8.91
C TRP A 169 -3.66 11.47 -10.00
N ARG A 170 -2.66 12.36 -10.02
CA ARG A 170 -1.59 12.31 -11.00
C ARG A 170 -0.54 11.31 -10.55
N LEU A 171 -0.31 10.32 -11.41
CA LEU A 171 0.79 9.38 -11.25
C LEU A 171 2.05 9.96 -11.90
N PRO A 172 3.15 10.12 -11.16
CA PRO A 172 4.42 10.55 -11.71
C PRO A 172 5.01 9.46 -12.61
N ASP A 173 5.91 9.86 -13.50
CA ASP A 173 6.67 8.93 -14.32
C ASP A 173 7.65 8.11 -13.47
N ALA A 174 7.67 6.80 -13.66
CA ALA A 174 8.49 5.89 -12.86
C ALA A 174 9.99 6.16 -13.02
N VAL A 175 10.47 6.46 -14.24
CA VAL A 175 11.89 6.72 -14.49
C VAL A 175 12.34 8.00 -13.77
N ARG A 176 11.49 9.04 -13.77
CA ARG A 176 11.77 10.29 -13.04
C ARG A 176 11.84 10.09 -11.53
N VAL A 177 10.92 9.32 -10.96
CA VAL A 177 10.94 9.01 -9.52
C VAL A 177 12.17 8.18 -9.18
N GLN A 178 12.53 7.18 -9.99
CA GLN A 178 13.73 6.38 -9.78
C GLN A 178 15.01 7.21 -9.83
N ALA A 179 15.16 8.13 -10.79
CA ALA A 179 16.29 9.05 -10.85
C ALA A 179 16.41 9.89 -9.55
N ALA A 180 15.29 10.45 -9.08
CA ALA A 180 15.27 11.19 -7.82
C ALA A 180 15.61 10.31 -6.60
N LEU A 181 15.20 9.05 -6.60
CA LEU A 181 15.56 8.09 -5.54
C LEU A 181 17.06 7.74 -5.55
N VAL A 182 17.66 7.59 -6.73
CA VAL A 182 19.10 7.36 -6.90
C VAL A 182 19.91 8.52 -6.33
N ASP A 183 19.44 9.77 -6.45
CA ASP A 183 20.16 10.92 -5.91
C ASP A 183 20.14 10.97 -4.37
N VAL A 184 19.02 10.57 -3.75
CA VAL A 184 18.80 10.76 -2.30
C VAL A 184 19.21 9.57 -1.44
N LEU A 185 19.14 8.34 -1.96
CA LEU A 185 19.42 7.13 -1.18
C LEU A 185 20.92 6.91 -0.83
N PRO A 186 21.89 7.20 -1.72
CA PRO A 186 23.31 7.15 -1.37
C PRO A 186 23.68 8.15 -0.26
N ALA A 187 23.04 9.33 -0.25
CA ALA A 187 23.29 10.37 0.74
C ALA A 187 22.85 9.98 2.17
N LEU A 188 21.96 9.01 2.31
CA LEU A 188 21.41 8.59 3.60
C LEU A 188 22.20 7.46 4.27
N GLY A 189 23.17 6.85 3.57
CA GLY A 189 23.88 5.66 4.02
C GLY A 189 22.96 4.43 4.13
N HIS A 190 23.52 3.21 4.18
CA HIS A 190 22.71 2.02 4.42
C HIS A 190 22.24 2.03 5.88
N PRO A 191 20.93 2.16 6.18
CA PRO A 191 20.47 2.07 7.55
C PRO A 191 20.68 0.62 8.03
N PRO A 192 21.22 0.40 9.24
CA PRO A 192 21.41 -0.96 9.74
C PRO A 192 20.05 -1.67 9.78
N PRO A 193 20.01 -2.97 9.46
CA PRO A 193 18.77 -3.73 9.50
C PRO A 193 18.25 -3.77 10.95
N TYR A 194 17.14 -3.05 11.17
CA TYR A 194 16.28 -3.09 12.36
C TYR A 194 16.86 -2.50 13.66
N THR A 195 16.73 -1.19 13.87
CA THR A 195 16.76 -0.62 15.22
C THR A 195 15.44 -0.97 15.92
N ARG A 196 15.45 -1.98 16.79
CA ARG A 196 14.34 -2.23 17.73
C ARG A 196 14.12 -0.97 18.56
N ILE A 197 12.92 -0.37 18.46
CA ILE A 197 12.47 0.64 19.40
C ILE A 197 12.46 0.00 20.79
N ARG A 198 13.39 0.39 21.66
CA ARG A 198 13.31 0.11 23.09
C ARG A 198 12.15 0.94 23.65
N VAL A 199 11.07 0.26 24.02
CA VAL A 199 10.05 0.85 24.90
C VAL A 199 10.70 0.94 26.28
N ALA A 200 10.95 2.16 26.75
CA ALA A 200 11.36 2.38 28.13
C ALA A 200 10.20 1.95 29.07
N ALA A 201 10.56 1.23 30.13
CA ALA A 201 9.65 0.74 31.16
C ALA A 201 9.16 1.88 32.06
#